data_AF-A0A1Q7AC19-F1
#
_entry.id   AF-A0A1Q7AC19-F1
#
_cell.length_a   1.000
_cell.length_b   1.000
_cell.length_c   1.000
_cell.angle_alpha   90.00
_cell.angle_beta   90.00
_cell.angle_gamma   90.00
#
_symmetry.space_group_name_H-M   'P 1'
#
loop_
_entity.id
_entity.type
_entity.pdbx_description
1 polymer ?
#
loop_
_entity_poly.entity_id
_entity_poly.type
_entity_poly.pdbx_seq_one_letter_code
_entity_poly.pdbx_strand_id
1 'polypeptide(L)'
;MVWVDVIQLGVYLLGGIATLVVATHLAGGVGAFARAWDAGKLTTLDFRPSFTVLYTFWGGVIGGGLLAAASHGTDHLIVQRLLAAHGLRDAQRALIGSGVFIIAQFALFLLVGTALWLAGADQSGMRSDAIYPTFVITQLPAGLAGLVVAGILAAAMSSHASAVNSLASASTHDFYAPLTGRQDPAHLLWVGRWLTLVWTAVLVTGAMAFRNQNTPVVQLALSIASVTYGSLLGTYVLGGLWPRARQPDVIVAIVVSAVVMTPVVLGSVIPGFPWHWLPGLAWPWYVPLGTGVTVAAGMLCSLVGRSDGRTVGQKTVVG
;
A
#
# COMPACT_ATOMS: atom_id res chain seq x y z
N MET A 1 -18.28 -9.26 -7.82
CA MET A 1 -17.18 -8.35 -7.45
C MET A 1 -16.19 -8.17 -8.60
N VAL A 2 -15.51 -9.22 -9.09
CA VAL A 2 -14.48 -9.11 -10.15
C VAL A 2 -14.93 -8.34 -11.41
N TRP A 3 -16.13 -8.59 -11.94
CA TRP A 3 -16.65 -7.87 -13.11
C TRP A 3 -16.77 -6.35 -12.90
N VAL A 4 -17.16 -5.93 -11.69
CA VAL A 4 -17.26 -4.51 -11.35
C VAL A 4 -15.87 -3.88 -11.28
N ASP A 5 -14.89 -4.57 -10.68
CA ASP A 5 -13.50 -4.12 -10.62
C ASP A 5 -12.91 -3.94 -12.03
N VAL A 6 -13.22 -4.85 -12.97
CA VAL A 6 -12.78 -4.75 -14.38
C VAL A 6 -13.41 -3.53 -15.08
N ILE A 7 -14.70 -3.28 -14.88
CA ILE A 7 -15.37 -2.11 -15.45
C ILE A 7 -14.77 -0.82 -14.86
N GLN A 8 -14.59 -0.76 -13.55
CA GLN A 8 -13.97 0.37 -12.87
C GLN A 8 -12.55 0.63 -13.37
N LEU A 9 -11.76 -0.43 -13.57
CA LEU A 9 -10.43 -0.35 -14.15
C LEU A 9 -10.47 0.22 -15.57
N GLY A 10 -11.40 -0.25 -16.40
CA GLY A 10 -11.59 0.27 -17.76
C GLY A 10 -11.94 1.76 -17.78
N VAL A 11 -12.87 2.19 -16.93
CA VAL A 11 -13.25 3.61 -16.79
C VAL A 11 -12.06 4.45 -16.30
N TYR A 12 -11.30 3.94 -15.33
CA TYR A 12 -10.11 4.60 -14.79
C TYR A 12 -9.02 4.79 -15.86
N LEU A 13 -8.73 3.75 -16.64
CA LEU A 13 -7.78 3.81 -17.75
C LEU A 13 -8.24 4.77 -18.85
N LEU A 14 -9.52 4.71 -19.22
CA LEU A 14 -10.11 5.60 -20.21
C LEU A 14 -9.98 7.07 -19.76
N GLY A 15 -10.26 7.35 -18.48
CA GLY A 15 -10.08 8.67 -17.91
C GLY A 15 -8.64 9.16 -17.95
N GLY A 16 -7.68 8.30 -17.60
CA GLY A 16 -6.25 8.61 -17.68
C GLY A 16 -5.80 8.92 -19.11
N ILE A 17 -6.18 8.07 -20.08
CA ILE A 17 -5.84 8.25 -21.50
C ILE A 17 -6.50 9.52 -22.06
N ALA A 18 -7.79 9.75 -21.80
CA ALA A 18 -8.50 10.94 -22.25
C ALA A 18 -7.86 12.21 -21.68
N THR A 19 -7.51 12.21 -20.39
CA THR A 19 -6.80 13.32 -19.75
C THR A 19 -5.45 13.55 -20.40
N LEU A 20 -4.67 12.49 -20.63
CA LEU A 20 -3.36 12.61 -21.29
C LEU A 20 -3.48 13.27 -22.66
N VAL A 21 -4.45 12.85 -23.48
CA VAL A 21 -4.68 13.40 -24.82
C VAL A 21 -5.08 14.88 -24.74
N VAL A 22 -6.08 15.21 -23.92
CA VAL A 22 -6.58 16.59 -23.80
C VAL A 22 -5.54 17.52 -23.21
N ALA A 23 -4.85 17.13 -22.13
CA ALA A 23 -3.80 17.94 -21.52
C ALA A 23 -2.62 18.15 -22.48
N THR A 24 -2.20 17.11 -23.22
CA THR A 24 -1.15 17.25 -24.23
C THR A 24 -1.56 18.19 -25.37
N HIS A 25 -2.82 18.13 -25.80
CA HIS A 25 -3.34 19.06 -26.81
C HIS A 25 -3.31 20.52 -26.30
N LEU A 26 -3.79 20.76 -25.07
CA LEU A 26 -3.75 22.09 -24.45
C LEU A 26 -2.31 22.61 -24.24
N ALA A 27 -1.34 21.72 -24.04
CA ALA A 27 0.07 22.08 -23.88
C ALA A 27 0.78 22.48 -25.19
N GLY A 28 0.10 22.39 -26.35
CA GLY A 28 0.68 22.62 -27.68
C GLY A 28 1.09 21.34 -28.43
N GLY A 29 0.58 20.18 -28.03
CA GLY A 29 0.84 18.89 -28.65
C GLY A 29 2.07 18.17 -28.08
N VAL A 30 2.44 17.04 -28.70
CA VAL A 30 3.53 16.16 -28.22
C VAL A 30 4.89 16.87 -28.17
N GLY A 31 5.12 17.85 -29.06
CA GLY A 31 6.33 18.67 -29.05
C GLY A 31 6.56 19.43 -27.74
N ALA A 32 5.49 19.69 -26.97
CA ALA A 32 5.59 20.32 -25.65
C ALA A 32 6.39 19.51 -24.63
N PHE A 33 6.53 18.19 -24.82
CA PHE A 33 7.32 17.33 -23.94
C PHE A 33 8.81 17.65 -23.98
N ALA A 34 9.32 18.35 -25.00
CA ALA A 34 10.68 18.90 -24.98
C ALA A 34 10.87 19.86 -23.79
N ARG A 35 9.87 20.68 -23.46
CA ARG A 35 9.92 21.56 -22.27
C ARG A 35 9.98 20.76 -20.96
N ALA A 36 9.26 19.63 -20.90
CA ALA A 36 9.31 18.74 -19.74
C ALA A 36 10.65 18.01 -19.62
N TRP A 37 11.27 17.69 -20.76
CA TRP A 37 12.63 17.15 -20.81
C TRP A 37 13.64 18.17 -20.26
N ASP A 38 13.63 19.39 -20.78
CA ASP A 38 14.54 20.46 -20.37
C ASP A 38 14.36 20.84 -18.89
N ALA A 39 13.12 20.76 -18.37
CA ALA A 39 12.80 20.96 -16.97
C ALA A 39 13.16 19.77 -16.05
N GLY A 40 13.74 18.69 -16.59
CA GLY A 40 14.11 17.48 -15.84
C GLY A 40 12.91 16.67 -15.33
N LYS A 41 11.69 16.94 -15.78
CA LYS A 41 10.46 16.24 -15.35
C LYS A 41 10.38 14.81 -15.88
N LEU A 42 11.11 14.51 -16.96
CA LEU A 42 11.16 13.20 -17.59
C LEU A 42 12.34 12.34 -17.10
N THR A 43 13.12 12.82 -16.11
CA THR A 43 14.19 12.03 -15.50
C THR A 43 13.58 10.95 -14.61
N THR A 44 13.61 9.69 -15.09
CA THR A 44 12.96 8.56 -14.42
C THR A 44 13.88 7.79 -13.48
N LEU A 45 15.19 7.74 -13.76
CA LEU A 45 16.14 6.92 -13.03
C LEU A 45 17.22 7.78 -12.37
N ASP A 46 17.24 7.78 -11.04
CA ASP A 46 18.28 8.41 -10.23
C ASP A 46 19.09 7.33 -9.49
N PHE A 47 20.32 7.08 -9.94
CA PHE A 47 21.18 6.03 -9.41
C PHE A 47 21.97 6.41 -8.16
N ARG A 48 21.78 7.62 -7.61
CA ARG A 48 22.49 8.05 -6.40
C ARG A 48 22.19 7.10 -5.24
N PRO A 49 23.23 6.55 -4.57
CA PRO A 49 23.03 5.76 -3.37
C PRO A 49 22.68 6.69 -2.21
N SER A 50 21.39 6.90 -1.97
CA SER A 50 20.90 7.77 -0.89
C SER A 50 19.74 7.14 -0.14
N PHE A 51 19.81 7.26 1.19
CA PHE A 51 18.75 6.91 2.11
C PHE A 51 17.80 8.07 2.41
N THR A 52 18.15 9.30 1.99
CA THR A 52 17.38 10.52 2.30
C THR A 52 16.63 11.08 1.10
N VAL A 53 17.07 10.75 -0.12
CA VAL A 53 16.36 11.13 -1.35
C VAL A 53 15.22 10.15 -1.60
N LEU A 54 14.02 10.70 -1.81
CA LEU A 54 12.78 9.93 -1.85
C LEU A 54 12.68 8.93 -3.00
N TYR A 55 13.10 9.35 -4.20
CA TYR A 55 12.90 8.62 -5.45
C TYR A 55 14.24 8.28 -6.09
N THR A 56 14.96 7.33 -5.51
CA THR A 56 16.18 6.75 -6.10
C THR A 56 15.90 5.37 -6.68
N PHE A 57 16.70 4.95 -7.66
CA PHE A 57 16.66 3.62 -8.25
C PHE A 57 16.76 2.53 -7.18
N TRP A 58 17.72 2.68 -6.25
CA TRP A 58 17.92 1.72 -5.16
C TRP A 58 16.76 1.68 -4.18
N GLY A 59 16.21 2.84 -3.81
CA GLY A 59 15.01 2.91 -2.98
C GLY A 59 13.81 2.26 -3.65
N GLY A 60 13.66 2.42 -4.97
CA GLY A 60 12.59 1.78 -5.74
C GLY A 60 12.76 0.26 -5.85
N VAL A 61 13.95 -0.22 -6.22
CA VAL A 61 14.21 -1.65 -6.43
C VAL A 61 14.21 -2.42 -5.11
N ILE A 62 14.93 -1.94 -4.10
CA ILE A 62 15.04 -2.63 -2.81
C ILE A 62 13.82 -2.33 -1.96
N GLY A 63 13.59 -1.04 -1.68
CA GLY A 63 12.47 -0.59 -0.84
C GLY A 63 11.11 -0.90 -1.43
N GLY A 64 10.88 -0.47 -2.67
CA GLY A 64 9.66 -0.78 -3.41
C GLY A 64 9.47 -2.28 -3.67
N GLY A 65 10.55 -3.02 -3.94
CA GLY A 65 10.50 -4.48 -4.09
C GLY A 65 10.07 -5.21 -2.81
N LEU A 66 10.65 -4.84 -1.66
CA LEU A 66 10.26 -5.38 -0.35
C LEU A 66 8.83 -4.96 0.04
N LEU A 67 8.42 -3.72 -0.25
CA LEU A 67 7.04 -3.27 -0.07
C LEU A 67 6.08 -4.08 -0.96
N ALA A 68 6.42 -4.33 -2.22
CA ALA A 68 5.62 -5.15 -3.12
C ALA A 68 5.50 -6.59 -2.61
N ALA A 69 6.60 -7.18 -2.14
CA ALA A 69 6.60 -8.51 -1.52
C ALA A 69 5.73 -8.56 -0.27
N ALA A 70 5.79 -7.55 0.60
CA ALA A 70 4.96 -7.47 1.80
C ALA A 70 3.47 -7.32 1.43
N SER A 71 3.14 -6.31 0.64
CA SER A 71 1.75 -6.03 0.23
C SER A 71 1.12 -7.19 -0.53
N HIS A 72 1.82 -7.85 -1.44
CA HIS A 72 1.20 -8.91 -2.24
C HIS A 72 1.33 -10.30 -1.62
N GLY A 73 2.33 -10.52 -0.77
CA GLY A 73 2.60 -11.82 -0.14
C GLY A 73 1.97 -12.00 1.25
N THR A 74 1.68 -10.91 1.96
CA THR A 74 1.24 -10.96 3.37
C THR A 74 -0.12 -10.30 3.62
N ASP A 75 -0.63 -9.51 2.67
CA ASP A 75 -1.92 -8.84 2.83
C ASP A 75 -3.07 -9.85 2.69
N HIS A 76 -3.96 -9.83 3.69
CA HIS A 76 -5.08 -10.75 3.79
C HIS A 76 -5.94 -10.77 2.52
N LEU A 77 -6.23 -9.61 1.94
CA LEU A 77 -7.12 -9.51 0.78
C LEU A 77 -6.46 -10.09 -0.48
N ILE A 78 -5.17 -9.85 -0.69
CA ILE A 78 -4.45 -10.35 -1.86
C ILE A 78 -4.23 -11.85 -1.73
N VAL A 79 -3.81 -12.33 -0.55
CA VAL A 79 -3.63 -13.77 -0.30
C VAL A 79 -4.94 -14.53 -0.53
N GLN A 80 -6.08 -14.02 -0.05
CA GLN A 80 -7.38 -14.64 -0.29
C GLN A 80 -7.74 -14.71 -1.79
N ARG A 81 -7.44 -13.66 -2.56
CA ARG A 81 -7.64 -13.67 -4.01
C ARG A 81 -6.79 -14.71 -4.71
N LEU A 82 -5.54 -14.89 -4.27
CA LEU A 82 -4.64 -15.91 -4.81
C LEU A 82 -5.10 -17.32 -4.47
N LEU A 83 -5.64 -17.55 -3.27
CA LEU A 83 -6.20 -18.85 -2.85
C LEU A 83 -7.48 -19.23 -3.59
N ALA A 84 -8.20 -18.26 -4.16
CA ALA A 84 -9.37 -18.50 -4.99
C ALA A 84 -9.02 -18.89 -6.45
N ALA A 85 -7.75 -18.85 -6.85
CA ALA A 85 -7.32 -19.29 -8.16
C ALA A 85 -7.42 -20.82 -8.31
N HIS A 86 -7.57 -21.30 -9.56
CA HIS A 86 -7.71 -22.73 -9.87
C HIS A 86 -6.46 -23.56 -9.57
N GLY A 87 -5.32 -22.91 -9.31
CA GLY A 87 -4.08 -23.57 -8.90
C GLY A 87 -2.91 -22.60 -8.79
N LEU A 88 -1.76 -23.11 -8.33
CA LEU A 88 -0.55 -22.31 -8.10
C LEU A 88 -0.06 -21.57 -9.35
N ARG A 89 -0.06 -22.25 -10.52
CA ARG A 89 0.38 -21.64 -11.78
C ARG A 89 -0.48 -20.45 -12.18
N ASP A 90 -1.79 -20.53 -11.96
CA ASP A 90 -2.71 -19.45 -12.30
C ASP A 90 -2.59 -18.29 -11.30
N ALA A 91 -2.39 -18.58 -10.02
CA ALA A 91 -2.07 -17.56 -9.01
C ALA A 91 -0.77 -16.81 -9.34
N GLN A 92 0.29 -17.54 -9.73
CA GLN A 92 1.57 -16.93 -10.14
C GLN A 92 1.43 -16.08 -11.40
N ARG A 93 0.68 -16.55 -12.41
CA ARG A 93 0.39 -15.78 -13.63
C ARG A 93 -0.41 -14.53 -13.32
N ALA A 94 -1.41 -14.62 -12.45
CA ALA A 94 -2.19 -13.47 -12.00
C ALA A 94 -1.30 -12.43 -11.30
N LEU A 95 -0.38 -12.88 -10.44
CA LEU A 95 0.53 -12.01 -9.70
C LEU A 95 1.57 -11.33 -10.61
N ILE A 96 2.20 -12.08 -11.53
CA ILE A 96 3.17 -11.50 -12.49
C ILE A 96 2.45 -10.57 -13.47
N GLY A 97 1.29 -10.98 -13.97
CA GLY A 97 0.46 -10.20 -14.86
C GLY A 97 -0.01 -8.89 -14.22
N SER A 98 -0.41 -8.90 -12.94
CA SER A 98 -0.76 -7.68 -12.23
C SER A 98 0.44 -6.75 -12.08
N GLY A 99 1.64 -7.26 -11.81
CA GLY A 99 2.86 -6.46 -11.75
C GLY A 99 3.17 -5.72 -13.06
N VAL A 100 3.10 -6.41 -14.19
CA VAL A 100 3.30 -5.80 -15.53
C VAL A 100 2.26 -4.72 -15.79
N PHE A 101 1.00 -5.01 -15.46
CA PHE A 101 -0.10 -4.07 -15.63
C PHE A 101 0.04 -2.83 -14.74
N ILE A 102 0.47 -3.01 -13.49
CA ILE A 102 0.76 -1.92 -12.56
C ILE A 102 1.86 -1.02 -13.12
N ILE A 103 2.95 -1.57 -13.68
CA ILE A 103 4.02 -0.77 -14.30
C ILE A 103 3.47 0.09 -15.44
N ALA A 104 2.70 -0.51 -16.36
CA ALA A 104 2.07 0.23 -17.46
C ALA A 104 1.13 1.33 -16.94
N GLN A 105 0.37 1.04 -15.89
CA GLN A 105 -0.54 1.98 -15.25
C GLN A 105 0.21 3.17 -14.62
N PHE A 106 1.26 2.92 -13.85
CA PHE A 106 2.08 3.99 -13.27
C PHE A 106 2.72 4.84 -14.36
N ALA A 107 3.22 4.24 -15.44
CA ALA A 107 3.77 4.98 -16.57
C ALA A 107 2.73 5.93 -17.19
N LEU A 108 1.51 5.44 -17.42
CA LEU A 108 0.40 6.27 -17.91
C LEU A 108 0.14 7.47 -16.99
N PHE A 109 -0.02 7.25 -15.69
CA PHE A 109 -0.37 8.32 -14.76
C PHE A 109 0.79 9.29 -14.47
N LEU A 110 2.05 8.86 -14.58
CA LEU A 110 3.20 9.75 -14.54
C LEU A 110 3.26 10.66 -15.78
N LEU A 111 2.91 10.13 -16.96
CA LEU A 111 2.77 10.93 -18.18
C LEU A 111 1.59 11.90 -18.07
N VAL A 112 0.46 11.47 -17.51
CA VAL A 112 -0.68 12.36 -17.21
C VAL A 112 -0.23 13.50 -16.30
N GLY A 113 0.47 13.22 -15.20
CA GLY A 113 0.99 14.26 -14.30
C GLY A 113 1.90 15.25 -15.01
N THR A 114 2.76 14.76 -15.90
CA THR A 114 3.65 15.62 -16.72
C THR A 114 2.85 16.48 -17.71
N ALA A 115 1.84 15.89 -18.37
CA ALA A 115 0.99 16.60 -19.32
C ALA A 115 0.13 17.68 -18.63
N LEU A 116 -0.40 17.40 -17.44
CA LEU A 116 -1.12 18.38 -16.62
C LEU A 116 -0.23 19.56 -16.23
N TRP A 117 1.02 19.28 -15.85
CA TRP A 117 2.01 20.33 -15.57
C TRP A 117 2.31 21.17 -16.82
N LEU A 118 2.50 20.53 -17.97
CA LEU A 118 2.74 21.22 -19.26
C LEU A 118 1.55 22.09 -19.71
N ALA A 119 0.33 21.66 -19.38
CA ALA A 119 -0.92 22.36 -19.65
C ALA A 119 -1.21 23.50 -18.65
N GLY A 120 -0.37 23.68 -17.62
CA GLY A 120 -0.57 24.70 -16.60
C GLY A 120 -1.76 24.42 -15.66
N ALA A 121 -2.11 23.14 -15.47
CA ALA A 121 -3.21 22.75 -14.59
C ALA A 121 -2.91 22.96 -13.09
N ASP A 122 -1.63 23.12 -12.73
CA ASP A 122 -1.18 23.38 -11.37
C ASP A 122 -1.32 24.87 -11.03
N GLN A 123 -2.44 25.22 -10.41
CA GLN A 123 -2.73 26.60 -9.99
C GLN A 123 -2.19 26.89 -8.59
N SER A 124 -1.69 28.10 -8.36
CA SER A 124 -1.12 28.52 -7.07
C SER A 124 -2.09 28.30 -5.91
N GLY A 125 -1.67 27.54 -4.90
CA GLY A 125 -2.48 27.22 -3.72
C GLY A 125 -3.33 25.94 -3.86
N MET A 126 -3.32 25.28 -5.01
CA MET A 126 -3.95 23.98 -5.19
C MET A 126 -3.11 22.86 -4.57
N ARG A 127 -3.76 21.87 -3.96
CA ARG A 127 -3.09 20.65 -3.48
C ARG A 127 -2.74 19.76 -4.66
N SER A 128 -1.57 19.11 -4.61
CA SER A 128 -1.12 18.20 -5.68
C SER A 128 -2.17 17.13 -6.04
N ASP A 129 -2.84 16.55 -5.04
CA ASP A 129 -3.85 15.50 -5.25
C ASP A 129 -5.18 16.03 -5.84
N ALA A 130 -5.40 17.34 -5.84
CA ALA A 130 -6.60 17.98 -6.40
C ALA A 130 -6.46 18.36 -7.88
N ILE A 131 -5.24 18.39 -8.43
CA ILE A 131 -4.98 18.82 -9.81
C ILE A 131 -5.73 17.94 -10.82
N TYR A 132 -5.56 16.61 -10.72
CA TYR A 132 -6.17 15.68 -11.67
C TYR A 132 -7.71 15.70 -11.63
N PRO A 133 -8.38 15.58 -10.45
CA PRO A 133 -9.84 15.69 -10.40
C PRO A 133 -10.37 17.03 -10.90
N THR A 134 -9.69 18.13 -10.60
CA THR A 134 -10.08 19.47 -11.06
C THR A 134 -9.98 19.59 -12.58
N PHE A 135 -8.92 19.05 -13.17
CA PHE A 135 -8.78 19.01 -14.63
C PHE A 135 -9.87 18.16 -15.29
N VAL A 136 -10.17 16.98 -14.73
CA VAL A 136 -11.21 16.07 -15.24
C VAL A 136 -12.56 16.78 -15.32
N ILE A 137 -12.96 17.53 -14.28
CA ILE A 137 -14.28 18.19 -14.27
C ILE A 137 -14.33 19.48 -15.09
N THR A 138 -13.19 20.14 -15.34
CA THR A 138 -13.15 21.45 -16.03
C THR A 138 -12.80 21.35 -17.51
N GLN A 139 -12.02 20.35 -17.92
CA GLN A 139 -11.45 20.27 -19.28
C GLN A 139 -11.95 19.09 -20.10
N LEU A 140 -12.45 18.01 -19.48
CA LEU A 140 -12.98 16.88 -20.23
C LEU A 140 -14.42 17.14 -20.69
N PRO A 141 -14.84 16.57 -21.84
CA PRO A 141 -16.22 16.69 -22.32
C PRO A 141 -17.24 16.19 -21.31
N ALA A 142 -18.40 16.85 -21.28
CA ALA A 142 -19.56 16.38 -20.54
C ALA A 142 -19.89 14.93 -20.93
N GLY A 143 -20.32 14.12 -19.97
CA GLY A 143 -20.45 12.67 -20.13
C GLY A 143 -19.17 11.92 -19.75
N LEU A 144 -18.04 12.20 -20.42
CA LEU A 144 -16.75 11.56 -20.08
C LEU A 144 -16.27 11.99 -18.70
N ALA A 145 -16.32 13.29 -18.39
CA ALA A 145 -16.00 13.81 -17.05
C ALA A 145 -16.86 13.13 -15.97
N GLY A 146 -18.17 13.02 -16.21
CA GLY A 146 -19.12 12.37 -15.30
C GLY A 146 -18.82 10.87 -15.12
N LEU A 147 -18.51 10.16 -16.21
CA LEU A 147 -18.14 8.75 -16.18
C LEU A 147 -16.86 8.52 -15.37
N VAL A 148 -15.83 9.35 -15.57
CA VAL A 148 -14.56 9.25 -14.85
C VAL A 148 -14.75 9.54 -13.36
N VAL A 149 -15.47 10.60 -13.01
CA VAL A 149 -15.78 10.93 -11.61
C VAL A 149 -16.58 9.80 -10.94
N ALA A 150 -17.62 9.30 -11.60
CA ALA A 150 -18.39 8.17 -11.10
C ALA A 150 -17.52 6.90 -10.93
N GLY A 151 -16.63 6.62 -11.89
CA GLY A 151 -15.70 5.50 -11.84
C GLY A 151 -14.71 5.59 -10.68
N ILE A 152 -14.12 6.77 -10.45
CA ILE A 152 -13.20 7.01 -9.32
C ILE A 152 -13.94 6.83 -7.99
N LEU A 153 -15.14 7.40 -7.85
CA LEU A 153 -15.96 7.22 -6.65
C LEU A 153 -16.34 5.75 -6.43
N ALA A 154 -16.72 5.04 -7.50
CA ALA A 154 -17.05 3.62 -7.43
C ALA A 154 -15.83 2.76 -7.02
N ALA A 155 -14.65 3.03 -7.58
CA ALA A 155 -13.41 2.35 -7.23
C ALA A 155 -12.99 2.62 -5.77
N ALA A 156 -13.12 3.87 -5.33
CA ALA A 156 -12.88 4.25 -3.93
C ALA A 156 -13.85 3.52 -2.98
N MET A 157 -15.15 3.51 -3.28
CA MET A 157 -16.16 2.81 -2.48
C MET A 157 -15.89 1.30 -2.41
N SER A 158 -15.53 0.66 -3.53
CA SER A 158 -15.19 -0.77 -3.57
C SER A 158 -13.97 -1.10 -2.69
N SER A 159 -12.93 -0.27 -2.77
CA SER A 159 -11.71 -0.42 -1.97
C SER A 159 -11.97 -0.20 -0.48
N HIS A 160 -12.75 0.83 -0.13
CA HIS A 160 -13.15 1.11 1.25
C HIS A 160 -14.00 -0.01 1.84
N ALA A 161 -15.02 -0.49 1.12
CA ALA A 161 -15.85 -1.60 1.56
C ALA A 161 -15.01 -2.86 1.81
N SER A 162 -14.06 -3.16 0.93
CA SER A 162 -13.17 -4.32 1.07
C SER A 162 -12.21 -4.19 2.26
N ALA A 163 -11.68 -2.98 2.51
CA ALA A 163 -10.81 -2.71 3.66
C ALA A 163 -11.57 -2.85 4.99
N VAL A 164 -12.76 -2.24 5.10
CA VAL A 164 -13.60 -2.35 6.31
C VAL A 164 -14.03 -3.79 6.54
N ASN A 165 -14.43 -4.51 5.48
CA ASN A 165 -14.80 -5.92 5.58
C ASN A 165 -13.62 -6.79 6.06
N SER A 166 -12.42 -6.54 5.55
CA SER A 166 -11.22 -7.27 5.96
C SER A 166 -10.86 -7.00 7.42
N LEU A 167 -10.93 -5.74 7.86
CA LEU A 167 -10.72 -5.36 9.26
C LEU A 167 -11.75 -5.99 10.19
N ALA A 168 -13.03 -5.98 9.81
CA ALA A 168 -14.10 -6.58 10.58
C ALA A 168 -13.96 -8.11 10.65
N SER A 169 -13.61 -8.76 9.53
CA SER A 169 -13.37 -10.22 9.47
C SER A 169 -12.19 -10.62 10.35
N ALA A 170 -11.04 -9.97 10.20
CA ALA A 170 -9.85 -10.23 11.03
C ALA A 170 -10.16 -9.98 12.52
N SER A 171 -10.83 -8.88 12.85
CA SER A 171 -11.23 -8.58 14.24
C SER A 171 -12.17 -9.65 14.82
N THR A 172 -13.09 -10.17 14.02
CA THR A 172 -14.08 -11.17 14.45
C THR A 172 -13.44 -12.55 14.60
N HIS A 173 -12.69 -13.01 13.60
CA HIS A 173 -12.20 -14.38 13.52
C HIS A 173 -10.83 -14.57 14.17
N ASP A 174 -9.97 -13.55 14.17
CA ASP A 174 -8.61 -13.68 14.72
C ASP A 174 -8.53 -13.25 16.18
N PHE A 175 -9.43 -12.36 16.63
CA PHE A 175 -9.44 -11.86 18.01
C PHE A 175 -10.70 -12.26 18.77
N TYR A 176 -11.89 -11.87 18.29
CA TYR A 176 -13.12 -12.07 19.06
C TYR A 176 -13.48 -13.55 19.29
N ALA A 177 -13.47 -14.37 18.24
CA ALA A 177 -13.83 -15.79 18.35
C ALA A 177 -12.85 -16.60 19.23
N PRO A 178 -11.51 -16.46 19.09
CA PRO A 178 -10.56 -17.15 19.97
C PRO A 178 -10.63 -16.69 21.43
N LEU A 179 -10.81 -15.39 21.69
CA LEU A 179 -10.87 -14.85 23.05
C LEU A 179 -12.16 -15.22 23.79
N THR A 180 -13.27 -15.35 23.07
CA THR A 180 -14.58 -15.66 23.67
C THR A 180 -14.96 -17.15 23.59
N GLY A 181 -14.22 -17.94 22.81
CA GLY A 181 -14.54 -19.35 22.52
C GLY A 181 -15.83 -19.54 21.71
N ARG A 182 -16.45 -18.45 21.22
CA ARG A 182 -17.71 -18.52 20.49
C ARG A 182 -17.49 -18.91 19.04
N GLN A 183 -18.26 -19.89 18.57
CA GLN A 183 -18.19 -20.39 17.18
C GLN A 183 -19.53 -20.29 16.44
N ASP A 184 -20.58 -19.78 17.08
CA ASP A 184 -21.90 -19.65 16.45
C ASP A 184 -21.84 -18.67 15.25
N PRO A 185 -22.14 -19.12 14.01
CA PRO A 185 -22.04 -18.28 12.83
C PRO A 185 -22.96 -17.06 12.86
N ALA A 186 -24.16 -17.18 13.43
CA ALA A 186 -25.12 -16.08 13.49
C ALA A 186 -24.65 -14.97 14.43
N HIS A 187 -24.15 -15.34 15.61
CA HIS A 187 -23.53 -14.41 16.55
C HIS A 187 -22.29 -13.74 15.97
N LEU A 188 -21.39 -14.50 15.34
CA LEU A 188 -20.17 -13.94 14.72
C LEU A 188 -20.50 -12.96 13.60
N LEU A 189 -21.53 -13.24 12.78
CA LEU A 189 -21.99 -12.29 11.76
C LEU A 189 -22.51 -10.99 12.38
N TRP A 190 -23.26 -11.07 13.48
CA TRP A 190 -23.75 -9.88 14.19
C TRP A 190 -22.60 -9.05 14.76
N VAL A 191 -21.59 -9.70 15.35
CA VAL A 191 -20.37 -9.04 15.84
C VAL A 191 -19.61 -8.38 14.68
N GLY A 192 -19.43 -9.08 13.56
CA GLY A 192 -18.75 -8.55 12.38
C GLY A 192 -19.44 -7.30 11.81
N ARG A 193 -20.78 -7.25 11.82
CA ARG A 193 -21.55 -6.05 11.42
C ARG A 193 -21.30 -4.86 12.36
N TRP A 194 -21.21 -5.09 13.66
CA TRP A 194 -20.85 -4.03 14.61
C TRP A 194 -19.41 -3.55 14.43
N LEU A 195 -18.47 -4.48 14.27
CA LEU A 195 -17.07 -4.15 14.02
C LEU A 195 -16.88 -3.38 12.70
N THR A 196 -17.69 -3.68 11.68
CA THR A 196 -17.74 -2.90 10.42
C THR A 196 -18.05 -1.42 10.69
N LEU A 197 -19.06 -1.13 11.54
CA LEU A 197 -19.41 0.25 11.92
C LEU A 197 -18.29 0.92 12.73
N VAL A 198 -17.71 0.20 13.70
CA VAL A 198 -16.60 0.70 14.53
C VAL A 198 -15.39 1.07 13.67
N TRP A 199 -14.95 0.16 12.79
CA TRP A 199 -13.81 0.43 11.90
C TRP A 199 -14.09 1.56 10.92
N THR A 200 -15.33 1.67 10.41
CA THR A 200 -15.72 2.79 9.56
C THR A 200 -15.58 4.12 10.31
N ALA A 201 -16.05 4.21 11.56
CA ALA A 201 -15.91 5.40 12.38
C ALA A 201 -14.43 5.75 12.66
N VAL A 202 -13.60 4.75 12.95
CA VAL A 202 -12.14 4.92 13.15
C VAL A 202 -11.48 5.48 11.89
N LEU A 203 -11.77 4.90 10.71
CA LEU A 203 -11.20 5.35 9.44
C LEU A 203 -11.63 6.76 9.06
N VAL A 204 -12.91 7.12 9.28
CA VAL A 204 -13.42 8.48 9.05
C VAL A 204 -12.73 9.49 9.98
N THR A 205 -12.58 9.14 11.27
CA THR A 205 -11.87 9.99 12.24
C THR A 205 -10.40 10.19 11.85
N GLY A 206 -9.73 9.13 11.41
CA GLY A 206 -8.37 9.20 10.87
C GLY A 206 -8.30 10.12 9.64
N ALA A 207 -9.20 9.96 8.68
CA ALA A 207 -9.25 10.81 7.49
C ALA A 207 -9.44 12.31 7.85
N MET A 208 -10.28 12.60 8.86
CA MET A 208 -10.46 13.96 9.37
C MET A 208 -9.20 14.54 10.03
N ALA A 209 -8.36 13.72 10.68
CA ALA A 209 -7.13 14.17 11.30
C ALA A 209 -6.05 14.58 10.27
N PHE A 210 -5.98 13.90 9.12
CA PHE A 210 -4.97 14.14 8.08
C PHE A 210 -5.40 15.13 6.99
N ARG A 211 -6.62 15.70 7.06
CA ARG A 211 -7.22 16.52 5.99
C ARG A 211 -6.40 17.74 5.55
N ASN A 212 -5.61 18.33 6.46
CA ASN A 212 -4.91 19.61 6.27
C ASN A 212 -3.41 19.43 5.96
N GLN A 213 -2.95 18.22 5.61
CA GLN A 213 -1.55 18.00 5.23
C GLN A 213 -1.31 18.30 3.74
N ASN A 214 -0.17 18.95 3.47
CA ASN A 214 0.30 19.27 2.11
C ASN A 214 1.14 18.13 1.49
N THR A 215 1.51 17.13 2.28
CA THR A 215 2.21 15.94 1.80
C THR A 215 1.29 15.15 0.87
N PRO A 216 1.76 14.70 -0.31
CA PRO A 216 0.97 13.86 -1.20
C PRO A 216 0.41 12.64 -0.49
N VAL A 217 -0.88 12.37 -0.68
CA VAL A 217 -1.58 11.28 0.04
C VAL A 217 -0.91 9.92 -0.18
N VAL A 218 -0.35 9.68 -1.37
CA VAL A 218 0.38 8.44 -1.67
C VAL A 218 1.61 8.25 -0.78
N GLN A 219 2.39 9.31 -0.52
CA GLN A 219 3.57 9.23 0.33
C GLN A 219 3.17 8.99 1.78
N LEU A 220 2.11 9.67 2.24
CA LEU A 220 1.57 9.51 3.58
C LEU A 220 1.09 8.08 3.83
N ALA A 221 0.27 7.53 2.92
CA ALA A 221 -0.30 6.20 3.05
C ALA A 221 0.78 5.11 3.05
N LEU A 222 1.73 5.16 2.11
CA LEU A 222 2.81 4.17 2.01
C LEU A 222 3.77 4.26 3.20
N SER A 223 4.03 5.45 3.72
CA SER A 223 4.85 5.63 4.92
C SER A 223 4.22 4.94 6.13
N ILE A 224 2.95 5.24 6.43
CA ILE A 224 2.23 4.66 7.57
C ILE A 224 2.11 3.14 7.42
N ALA A 225 1.76 2.65 6.23
CA ALA A 225 1.64 1.22 5.95
C ALA A 225 2.98 0.46 6.11
N SER A 226 4.12 1.15 6.01
CA SER A 226 5.43 0.50 6.14
C SER A 226 5.71 -0.04 7.54
N VAL A 227 5.08 0.49 8.59
CA VAL A 227 5.22 -0.03 9.98
C VAL A 227 4.72 -1.48 10.06
N THR A 228 3.55 -1.73 9.47
CA THR A 228 2.92 -3.06 9.49
C THR A 228 3.53 -3.97 8.43
N TYR A 229 3.74 -3.48 7.21
CA TYR A 229 4.33 -4.30 6.14
C TYR A 229 5.76 -4.74 6.44
N GLY A 230 6.58 -3.89 7.08
CA GLY A 230 7.92 -4.25 7.51
C GLY A 230 7.91 -5.43 8.49
N SER A 231 7.03 -5.37 9.51
CA SER A 231 6.91 -6.43 10.51
C SER A 231 6.31 -7.72 9.94
N LEU A 232 5.24 -7.65 9.17
CA LEU A 232 4.63 -8.81 8.53
C LEU A 232 5.64 -9.55 7.64
N LEU A 233 6.30 -8.85 6.72
CA LEU A 233 7.29 -9.47 5.85
C LEU A 233 8.45 -10.09 6.65
N GLY A 234 8.92 -9.38 7.68
CA GLY A 234 9.96 -9.89 8.58
C GLY A 234 9.58 -11.19 9.28
N THR A 235 8.31 -11.35 9.68
CA THR A 235 7.85 -12.61 10.28
C THR A 235 7.79 -13.77 9.31
N TYR A 236 7.39 -13.54 8.05
CA TYR A 236 7.41 -14.57 7.01
C TYR A 236 8.84 -15.01 6.69
N VAL A 237 9.77 -14.05 6.58
CA VAL A 237 11.19 -14.32 6.36
C VAL A 237 11.77 -15.13 7.53
N LEU A 238 11.49 -14.71 8.76
CA LEU A 238 11.95 -15.39 9.97
C LEU A 238 11.39 -16.81 10.07
N GLY A 239 10.08 -17.00 9.85
CA GLY A 239 9.44 -18.32 9.92
C GLY A 239 9.86 -19.27 8.80
N GLY A 240 10.17 -18.75 7.61
CA GLY A 240 10.60 -19.57 6.47
C GLY A 240 12.09 -19.92 6.49
N LEU A 241 12.96 -18.99 6.93
CA LEU A 241 14.42 -19.15 6.83
C LEU A 241 15.11 -19.50 8.14
N TRP A 242 14.48 -19.25 9.29
CA TRP A 242 15.10 -19.45 10.60
C TRP A 242 14.43 -20.58 11.39
N PRO A 243 14.92 -21.83 11.29
CA PRO A 243 14.25 -23.01 11.86
C PRO A 243 14.20 -23.01 13.40
N ARG A 244 14.97 -22.13 14.06
CA ARG A 244 14.97 -21.97 15.52
C ARG A 244 13.87 -21.05 16.04
N ALA A 245 13.25 -20.24 15.17
CA ALA A 245 12.24 -19.28 15.59
C ALA A 245 10.95 -19.99 16.01
N ARG A 246 10.48 -19.68 17.23
CA ARG A 246 9.20 -20.17 17.76
C ARG A 246 8.17 -19.05 17.77
N GLN A 247 6.90 -19.42 17.98
CA GLN A 247 5.80 -18.47 18.12
C GLN A 247 6.08 -17.29 19.08
N PRO A 248 6.60 -17.47 20.31
CA PRO A 248 6.90 -16.33 21.20
C PRO A 248 7.98 -15.41 20.62
N ASP A 249 9.00 -15.97 19.96
CA ASP A 249 10.10 -15.19 19.37
C ASP A 249 9.57 -14.28 18.24
N VAL A 250 8.62 -14.80 17.44
CA VAL A 250 7.95 -14.06 16.37
C VAL A 250 7.06 -12.95 16.94
N ILE A 251 6.29 -13.23 18.02
CA ILE A 251 5.43 -12.22 18.65
C ILE A 251 6.29 -11.08 19.21
N VAL A 252 7.38 -11.41 19.92
CA VAL A 252 8.33 -10.40 20.44
C VAL A 252 8.92 -9.58 19.29
N ALA A 253 9.31 -10.23 18.19
CA ALA A 253 9.83 -9.54 17.01
C ALA A 253 8.85 -8.53 16.41
N ILE A 254 7.57 -8.89 16.27
CA ILE A 254 6.52 -7.97 15.79
C ILE A 254 6.40 -6.77 16.71
N VAL A 255 6.32 -7.00 18.03
CA VAL A 255 6.15 -5.92 19.01
C VAL A 255 7.35 -4.99 19.02
N VAL A 256 8.57 -5.53 19.02
CA VAL A 256 9.81 -4.74 18.95
C VAL A 256 9.86 -3.91 17.68
N SER A 257 9.55 -4.52 16.52
CA SER A 257 9.51 -3.82 15.25
C SER A 257 8.49 -2.68 15.25
N ALA A 258 7.28 -2.92 15.73
CA ALA A 258 6.25 -1.89 15.83
C ALA A 258 6.71 -0.73 16.73
N VAL A 259 7.26 -1.02 17.91
CA VAL A 259 7.75 0.00 18.85
C VAL A 259 8.91 0.81 18.26
N VAL A 260 9.88 0.16 17.61
CA VAL A 260 11.05 0.82 17.01
C VAL A 260 10.69 1.63 15.77
N MET A 261 9.79 1.10 14.92
CA MET A 261 9.41 1.76 13.67
C MET A 261 8.41 2.90 13.88
N THR A 262 7.64 2.89 14.97
CA THR A 262 6.68 3.97 15.29
C THR A 262 7.33 5.37 15.33
N PRO A 263 8.40 5.64 16.10
CA PRO A 263 9.05 6.96 16.11
C PRO A 263 9.82 7.29 14.82
N VAL A 264 10.20 6.30 14.02
CA VAL A 264 10.80 6.53 12.70
C VAL A 264 9.74 7.02 11.71
N VAL A 265 8.62 6.29 11.61
CA VAL A 265 7.57 6.59 10.63
C VAL A 265 6.67 7.72 11.10
N LEU A 266 6.05 7.61 12.28
CA LEU A 266 5.11 8.62 12.77
C LEU A 266 5.82 9.94 13.09
N GLY A 267 7.07 9.90 13.55
CA GLY A 267 7.91 11.09 13.69
C GLY A 267 8.14 11.82 12.36
N SER A 268 8.31 11.09 11.25
CA SER A 268 8.47 11.71 9.93
C SER A 268 7.17 12.25 9.32
N VAL A 269 6.02 11.73 9.75
CA VAL A 269 4.71 11.94 9.10
C VAL A 269 3.81 12.90 9.88
N ILE A 270 3.83 12.85 11.20
CA ILE A 270 2.92 13.59 12.07
C ILE A 270 3.67 14.77 12.68
N PRO A 271 3.32 16.03 12.31
CA PRO A 271 3.91 17.20 12.92
C PRO A 271 3.68 17.20 14.44
N GLY A 272 4.74 17.34 15.23
CA GLY A 272 4.66 17.40 16.69
C GLY A 272 4.55 16.03 17.38
N PHE A 273 4.81 14.93 16.69
CA PHE A 273 4.94 13.62 17.33
C PHE A 273 6.09 13.64 18.37
N PRO A 274 5.95 13.07 19.57
CA PRO A 274 6.91 13.29 20.66
C PRO A 274 8.32 12.73 20.39
N TRP A 275 8.46 11.70 19.54
CA TRP A 275 9.74 11.03 19.30
C TRP A 275 10.07 10.97 17.80
N HIS A 276 11.22 11.52 17.41
CA HIS A 276 11.67 11.53 16.02
C HIS A 276 12.97 10.74 15.90
N TRP A 277 12.92 9.54 15.34
CA TRP A 277 14.09 8.71 15.11
C TRP A 277 14.43 8.69 13.62
N LEU A 278 15.73 8.73 13.29
CA LEU A 278 16.23 8.80 11.91
C LEU A 278 15.54 9.88 11.04
N PRO A 279 15.47 11.15 11.50
CA PRO A 279 14.85 12.21 10.73
C PRO A 279 15.54 12.36 9.37
N GLY A 280 14.76 12.30 8.30
CA GLY A 280 15.26 12.39 6.92
C GLY A 280 15.42 11.06 6.20
N LEU A 281 15.19 9.91 6.84
CA LEU A 281 15.09 8.64 6.13
C LEU A 281 13.90 8.67 5.15
N ALA A 282 14.15 8.34 3.88
CA ALA A 282 13.11 8.29 2.86
C ALA A 282 12.20 7.06 3.05
N TRP A 283 10.90 7.24 2.83
CA TRP A 283 9.88 6.19 3.08
C TRP A 283 10.11 4.84 2.39
N PRO A 284 10.72 4.72 1.19
CA PRO A 284 10.96 3.40 0.60
C PRO A 284 11.84 2.51 1.48
N TRP A 285 12.65 3.09 2.36
CA TRP A 285 13.53 2.36 3.28
C TRP A 285 12.84 1.92 4.57
N TYR A 286 11.60 2.34 4.82
CA TYR A 286 10.86 1.97 6.04
C TYR A 286 10.53 0.48 6.09
N VAL A 287 10.06 -0.13 4.99
CA VAL A 287 9.81 -1.57 4.95
C VAL A 287 11.10 -2.38 5.11
N PRO A 288 12.19 -2.13 4.36
CA PRO A 288 13.47 -2.79 4.59
C PRO A 288 13.97 -2.71 6.04
N LEU A 289 13.89 -1.51 6.64
CA LEU A 289 14.28 -1.29 8.03
C LEU A 289 13.40 -2.12 8.98
N GLY A 290 12.07 -2.03 8.84
CA GLY A 290 11.12 -2.77 9.68
C GLY A 290 11.27 -4.29 9.54
N THR A 291 11.49 -4.80 8.33
CA THR A 291 11.78 -6.20 8.07
C THR A 291 13.09 -6.62 8.75
N GLY A 292 14.15 -5.83 8.60
CA GLY A 292 15.44 -6.07 9.25
C GLY A 292 15.34 -6.09 10.78
N VAL A 293 14.65 -5.12 11.38
CA VAL A 293 14.42 -5.05 12.83
C VAL A 293 13.66 -6.28 13.32
N THR A 294 12.62 -6.70 12.61
CA THR A 294 11.82 -7.87 12.97
C THR A 294 12.65 -9.15 12.91
N VAL A 295 13.39 -9.36 11.82
CA VAL A 295 14.24 -10.56 11.66
C VAL A 295 15.32 -10.58 12.74
N ALA A 296 16.01 -9.46 12.97
CA ALA A 296 17.06 -9.37 13.98
C ALA A 296 16.51 -9.62 15.40
N ALA A 297 15.39 -8.98 15.77
CA ALA A 297 14.76 -9.16 17.08
C ALA A 297 14.33 -10.62 17.30
N GLY A 298 13.73 -11.25 16.28
CA GLY A 298 13.30 -12.65 16.37
C GLY A 298 14.47 -13.63 16.44
N MET A 299 15.53 -13.40 15.66
CA MET A 299 16.75 -14.20 15.75
C MET A 299 17.37 -14.08 17.15
N LEU A 300 17.54 -12.87 17.67
CA LEU A 300 18.08 -12.64 19.01
C LEU A 300 17.23 -13.31 20.11
N CYS A 301 15.91 -13.17 20.03
CA CYS A 301 14.99 -13.80 20.99
C CYS A 301 15.11 -15.33 20.94
N SER A 302 15.18 -15.91 19.73
CA SER A 302 15.33 -17.35 19.54
C SER A 302 16.66 -17.92 20.07
N LEU A 303 17.71 -17.10 20.17
CA LEU A 303 19.01 -17.50 20.72
C LEU A 303 19.00 -17.51 22.26
N VAL A 304 18.20 -16.66 22.87
CA VAL A 304 18.07 -16.55 24.34
C VAL A 304 17.06 -17.56 24.89
N GLY A 305 16.02 -17.89 24.12
CA GLY A 305 15.00 -18.84 24.52
C GLY A 305 15.51 -20.28 24.54
N ARG A 306 15.54 -20.92 25.73
CA ARG A 306 15.89 -22.34 25.90
C ARG A 306 15.08 -23.24 24.97
N SER A 307 15.75 -24.22 24.37
CA SER A 307 15.24 -25.17 23.38
C SER A 307 14.24 -26.17 23.99
N ASP A 308 13.01 -25.75 24.22
CA ASP A 308 11.91 -26.71 24.37
C ASP A 308 11.39 -27.04 22.97
N GLY A 309 11.59 -28.30 22.57
CA GLY A 309 11.51 -28.84 21.21
C GLY A 309 10.12 -28.87 20.57
N ARG A 310 9.46 -27.72 20.46
CA ARG A 310 8.32 -27.52 19.57
C ARG A 310 8.69 -26.51 18.49
N THR A 311 9.50 -26.97 17.54
CA THR A 311 9.71 -26.30 16.26
C THR A 311 8.41 -26.33 15.47
N VAL A 312 7.93 -25.15 15.09
CA VAL A 312 6.80 -25.00 14.17
C VAL A 312 7.30 -25.42 12.79
N GLY A 313 6.87 -26.60 12.29
CA GLY A 313 7.12 -26.98 10.90
C GLY A 313 7.24 -28.47 10.59
N GLN A 314 7.52 -29.35 11.56
CA GLN A 314 7.55 -30.80 11.31
C GLN A 314 6.23 -31.46 11.71
N LYS A 315 5.19 -31.27 10.89
CA LYS A 315 4.13 -32.29 10.77
C LYS A 315 4.40 -33.09 9.50
N THR A 316 5.14 -34.18 9.69
CA THR A 316 4.99 -35.47 9.00
C THR A 316 4.21 -35.44 7.67
N VAL A 317 4.96 -35.39 6.57
CA VAL A 317 4.58 -36.13 5.36
C VAL A 317 4.86 -37.60 5.67
N VAL A 318 3.82 -38.34 6.06
CA VAL A 318 3.85 -39.79 6.19
C VAL A 318 2.58 -40.33 5.55
N GLY A 319 2.75 -41.21 4.56
CA GLY A 319 1.71 -42.04 3.95
C GLY A 319 1.22 -41.54 2.62
#